data_AF-A0A1F8CP08-F1
#
_entry.id   AF-A0A1F8CP08-F1
#
_cell.length_a   1.000
_cell.length_b   1.000
_cell.length_c   1.000
_cell.angle_alpha   90.00
_cell.angle_beta   90.00
_cell.angle_gamma   90.00
#
_symmetry.space_group_name_H-M   'P 1'
#
loop_
_entity.id
_entity.type
_entity.pdbx_description
1 polymer ?
#
loop_
_entity_poly.entity_id
_entity_poly.type
_entity_poly.pdbx_seq_one_letter_code
_entity_poly.pdbx_strand_id
1 'polypeptide(L)'
;MEPKEQPTPDQLSQADIDWAVTYPEQKVEQIKEYCLNHPEANQQLLLEGHILDLVYGDFNGLFTGPLVIAAREPEPTRQILSARLDWMVGLPQTPQDLKGKIKKTVENLDSSTWETPEDLAKGEAIWKNNVQNEVILRISPGKKREELPLPIDPYREAWEEYWKFEHGRRREGGRPWLKPTR
;
A
#
# COMPACT_ATOMS: atom_id res chain seq x y z
N MET A 1 -13.86 38.74 6.12
CA MET A 1 -12.71 37.81 6.05
C MET A 1 -12.82 36.95 7.28
N GLU A 2 -13.29 35.73 7.12
CA GLU A 2 -13.30 34.76 8.22
C GLU A 2 -11.85 34.37 8.55
N PRO A 3 -11.52 34.21 9.84
CA PRO A 3 -10.19 33.76 10.23
C PRO A 3 -10.02 32.33 9.74
N LYS A 4 -8.97 32.09 8.93
CA LYS A 4 -8.51 30.73 8.66
C LYS A 4 -8.01 30.17 10.00
N GLU A 5 -8.74 29.22 10.55
CA GLU A 5 -8.27 28.41 11.69
C GLU A 5 -6.89 27.85 11.34
N GLN A 6 -5.90 28.18 12.17
CA GLN A 6 -4.61 27.51 12.11
C GLN A 6 -4.85 26.06 12.56
N PRO A 7 -4.42 25.05 11.79
CA PRO A 7 -4.51 23.66 12.24
C PRO A 7 -3.76 23.54 13.56
N THR A 8 -4.40 22.91 14.55
CA THR A 8 -3.72 22.52 15.79
C THR A 8 -2.51 21.62 15.46
N PRO A 9 -1.46 21.61 16.29
CA PRO A 9 -0.24 20.82 16.04
C PRO A 9 -0.51 19.34 15.72
N ASP A 10 -1.64 18.81 16.19
CA ASP A 10 -2.04 17.40 16.07
C ASP A 10 -2.85 17.08 14.80
N GLN A 11 -3.04 18.04 13.89
CA GLN A 11 -3.83 17.87 12.66
C GLN A 11 -2.95 18.06 11.43
N LEU A 12 -2.76 16.98 10.68
CA LEU A 12 -2.12 17.03 9.38
C LEU A 12 -2.90 17.94 8.43
N SER A 13 -2.18 18.66 7.57
CA SER A 13 -2.85 19.35 6.47
C SER A 13 -3.39 18.32 5.48
N GLN A 14 -4.42 18.67 4.73
CA GLN A 14 -4.93 17.80 3.66
C GLN A 14 -3.81 17.39 2.69
N ALA A 15 -2.84 18.28 2.42
CA ALA A 15 -1.70 17.99 1.56
C ALA A 15 -0.77 16.89 2.12
N ASP A 16 -0.63 16.79 3.44
CA ASP A 16 0.18 15.75 4.08
C ASP A 16 -0.52 14.38 3.99
N ILE A 17 -1.85 14.37 4.09
CA ILE A 17 -2.69 13.18 3.90
C ILE A 17 -2.71 12.78 2.41
N ASP A 18 -2.80 13.75 1.51
CA ASP A 18 -2.82 13.53 0.06
C ASP A 18 -1.50 12.92 -0.43
N TRP A 19 -0.36 13.20 0.22
CA TRP A 19 0.91 12.55 -0.11
C TRP A 19 0.84 11.03 0.12
N ALA A 20 0.11 10.62 1.16
CA ALA A 20 -0.25 9.23 1.42
C ALA A 20 -1.29 8.66 0.45
N VAL A 21 -1.59 9.34 -0.66
CA VAL A 21 -2.32 8.79 -1.81
C VAL A 21 -1.51 8.95 -3.09
N THR A 22 -0.91 10.13 -3.27
CA THR A 22 -0.26 10.63 -4.49
C THR A 22 0.79 9.66 -5.07
N TYR A 23 1.71 9.13 -4.27
CA TYR A 23 2.82 8.33 -4.83
C TYR A 23 2.36 7.00 -5.48
N PRO A 24 1.53 6.17 -4.83
CA PRO A 24 0.91 5.01 -5.47
C PRO A 24 -0.04 5.35 -6.61
N GLU A 25 -0.75 6.47 -6.56
CA GLU A 25 -1.58 6.90 -7.70
C GLU A 25 -0.72 7.22 -8.93
N GLN A 26 0.45 7.84 -8.76
CA GLN A 26 1.40 8.04 -9.86
C GLN A 26 1.88 6.69 -10.44
N LYS A 27 2.06 5.67 -9.60
CA LYS A 27 2.43 4.32 -10.06
C LYS A 27 1.29 3.67 -10.85
N VAL A 28 0.03 3.86 -10.47
CA VAL A 28 -1.15 3.44 -11.24
C VAL A 28 -1.12 4.04 -12.64
N GLU A 29 -0.85 5.35 -12.77
CA GLU A 29 -0.75 6.00 -14.08
C GLU A 29 0.43 5.48 -14.91
N GLN A 30 1.59 5.21 -14.29
CA GLN A 30 2.74 4.57 -14.97
C GLN A 30 2.40 3.18 -15.50
N ILE A 31 1.64 2.38 -14.75
CA ILE A 31 1.19 1.06 -15.19
C ILE A 31 0.26 1.19 -16.39
N LYS A 32 -0.70 2.13 -16.36
CA LYS A 32 -1.60 2.40 -17.48
C LYS A 32 -0.81 2.80 -18.74
N GLU A 33 0.11 3.75 -18.61
CA GLU A 33 0.98 4.19 -19.72
C GLU A 33 1.84 3.04 -20.26
N TYR A 34 2.37 2.19 -19.39
CA TYR A 34 3.12 1.02 -19.79
C TYR A 34 2.29 0.06 -20.64
N CYS A 35 1.06 -0.25 -20.21
CA CYS A 35 0.17 -1.17 -20.92
C CYS A 35 -0.30 -0.61 -22.29
N LEU A 36 -0.37 0.72 -22.44
CA LEU A 36 -0.60 1.33 -23.75
C LEU A 36 0.53 1.03 -24.74
N ASN A 37 1.77 0.95 -24.25
CA ASN A 37 2.96 0.70 -25.06
C ASN A 37 3.32 -0.79 -25.18
N HIS A 38 2.72 -1.66 -24.36
CA HIS A 38 2.99 -3.10 -24.28
C HIS A 38 1.65 -3.85 -24.22
N PRO A 39 0.96 -4.03 -25.36
CA PRO A 39 -0.38 -4.65 -25.39
C PRO A 39 -0.42 -6.09 -24.88
N GLU A 40 0.73 -6.77 -24.82
CA GLU A 40 0.90 -8.09 -24.22
C GLU A 40 0.83 -8.07 -22.69
N ALA A 41 1.01 -6.91 -22.06
CA ALA A 41 0.95 -6.76 -20.61
C ALA A 41 -0.49 -6.79 -20.11
N ASN A 42 -0.75 -7.59 -19.08
CA ASN A 42 -2.07 -7.63 -18.46
C ASN A 42 -2.23 -6.49 -17.45
N GLN A 43 -2.81 -5.37 -17.89
CA GLN A 43 -3.03 -4.19 -17.06
C GLN A 43 -3.75 -4.49 -15.74
N GLN A 44 -4.75 -5.38 -15.76
CA GLN A 44 -5.50 -5.71 -14.57
C GLN A 44 -4.61 -6.41 -13.53
N LEU A 45 -3.82 -7.40 -13.95
CA LEU A 45 -2.88 -8.10 -13.07
C LEU A 45 -1.79 -7.18 -12.54
N LEU A 46 -1.28 -6.25 -13.36
CA LEU A 46 -0.28 -5.29 -12.92
C LEU A 46 -0.81 -4.32 -11.87
N LEU A 47 -2.03 -3.80 -12.06
CA LEU A 47 -2.66 -2.91 -11.11
C LEU A 47 -3.02 -3.64 -9.81
N GLU A 48 -3.53 -4.88 -9.89
CA GLU A 48 -3.79 -5.70 -8.71
C GLU A 48 -2.49 -6.04 -7.97
N GLY A 49 -1.45 -6.44 -8.69
CA GLY A 49 -0.13 -6.73 -8.14
C GLY A 49 0.51 -5.51 -7.48
N HIS A 50 0.26 -4.30 -7.99
CA HIS A 50 0.67 -3.06 -7.33
C HIS A 50 0.01 -2.89 -5.96
N ILE A 51 -1.29 -3.17 -5.83
CA ILE A 51 -1.98 -3.13 -4.53
C ILE A 51 -1.39 -4.16 -3.56
N LEU A 52 -1.07 -5.36 -4.05
CA LEU A 52 -0.45 -6.40 -3.24
C LEU A 52 0.99 -6.03 -2.81
N ASP A 53 1.75 -5.34 -3.68
CA ASP A 53 3.07 -4.76 -3.38
C ASP A 53 3.02 -3.67 -2.32
N LEU A 54 2.00 -2.80 -2.34
CA LEU A 54 1.78 -1.87 -1.25
C LEU A 54 1.57 -2.66 0.05
N VAL A 55 0.59 -3.57 0.12
CA VAL A 55 0.34 -4.35 1.35
C VAL A 55 1.58 -5.10 1.85
N TYR A 56 2.34 -5.70 0.92
CA TYR A 56 3.56 -6.44 1.23
C TYR A 56 4.68 -5.54 1.73
N GLY A 57 4.98 -4.46 1.01
CA GLY A 57 6.08 -3.52 1.28
C GLY A 57 5.79 -2.53 2.41
N ASP A 58 4.53 -2.34 2.76
CA ASP A 58 4.05 -1.30 3.67
C ASP A 58 4.55 -1.41 5.11
N PHE A 59 5.15 -2.54 5.52
CA PHE A 59 5.89 -2.59 6.79
C PHE A 59 7.05 -1.57 6.82
N ASN A 60 7.79 -1.45 5.71
CA ASN A 60 8.90 -0.50 5.55
C ASN A 60 8.45 0.89 5.06
N GLY A 61 7.16 1.06 4.75
CA GLY A 61 6.59 2.28 4.18
C GLY A 61 5.72 3.04 5.18
N LEU A 62 4.65 2.40 5.66
CA LEU A 62 3.58 2.99 6.48
C LEU A 62 3.83 2.96 8.00
N PHE A 63 4.61 2.00 8.51
CA PHE A 63 4.88 1.88 9.95
C PHE A 63 6.35 2.08 10.35
N THR A 64 7.28 1.92 9.41
CA THR A 64 8.72 2.16 9.67
C THR A 64 9.41 3.01 8.59
N GLY A 65 8.63 3.52 7.63
CA GLY A 65 9.15 4.20 6.44
C GLY A 65 9.15 5.72 6.49
N PRO A 66 9.45 6.36 5.34
CA PRO A 66 9.45 7.81 5.20
C PRO A 66 8.13 8.46 5.61
N LEU A 67 6.99 7.75 5.51
CA LEU A 67 5.67 8.24 5.95
C LEU A 67 5.61 8.43 7.47
N VAL A 68 6.09 7.48 8.27
CA VAL A 68 6.16 7.63 9.75
C VAL A 68 7.21 8.66 10.14
N ILE A 69 8.35 8.66 9.45
CA ILE A 69 9.42 9.65 9.68
C ILE A 69 8.94 11.07 9.33
N ALA A 70 8.04 11.22 8.36
CA ALA A 70 7.40 12.49 8.01
C ALA A 70 6.27 12.86 8.97
N ALA A 71 5.46 11.89 9.39
CA ALA A 71 4.35 12.09 10.32
C ALA A 71 4.82 12.49 11.73
N ARG A 72 5.99 11.98 12.17
CA ARG A 72 6.69 12.29 13.43
C ARG A 72 5.89 12.09 14.72
N GLU A 73 4.60 11.81 14.63
CA GLU A 73 3.66 11.69 15.75
C GLU A 73 2.61 10.57 15.51
N PRO A 74 2.07 9.96 16.57
CA PRO A 74 1.16 8.81 16.46
C PRO A 74 -0.17 9.10 15.73
N GLU A 75 -0.87 10.16 16.09
CA GLU A 75 -2.17 10.52 15.50
C GLU A 75 -2.08 10.89 14.00
N PRO A 76 -1.13 11.74 13.57
CA PRO A 76 -0.82 11.92 12.15
C PRO A 76 -0.58 10.63 11.38
N THR A 77 0.13 9.67 11.98
CA THR A 77 0.39 8.36 11.35
C THR A 77 -0.90 7.57 11.15
N ARG A 78 -1.80 7.58 12.13
CA ARG A 78 -3.13 6.94 12.02
C ARG A 78 -3.95 7.54 10.87
N GLN A 79 -3.97 8.86 10.75
CA GLN A 79 -4.72 9.56 9.69
C GLN A 79 -4.18 9.24 8.29
N ILE A 80 -2.84 9.28 8.12
CA ILE A 80 -2.15 8.88 6.87
C ILE A 80 -2.46 7.45 6.48
N LEU A 81 -2.40 6.53 7.45
CA LEU A 81 -2.69 5.12 7.22
C LEU A 81 -4.13 4.92 6.77
N SER A 82 -5.07 5.53 7.48
CA SER A 82 -6.50 5.38 7.20
C SER A 82 -6.85 5.92 5.81
N ALA A 83 -6.33 7.10 5.43
CA ALA A 83 -6.51 7.66 4.10
C ALA A 83 -5.95 6.75 2.99
N ARG A 84 -4.75 6.17 3.19
CA ARG A 84 -4.17 5.21 2.23
C ARG A 84 -5.05 3.97 2.07
N LEU A 85 -5.51 3.41 3.19
CA LEU A 85 -6.34 2.20 3.20
C LEU A 85 -7.71 2.44 2.56
N ASP A 86 -8.34 3.58 2.82
CA ASP A 86 -9.59 3.97 2.18
C ASP A 86 -9.43 4.18 0.67
N TRP A 87 -8.32 4.82 0.24
CA TRP A 87 -8.00 4.93 -1.18
C TRP A 87 -7.90 3.55 -1.84
N MET A 88 -7.17 2.60 -1.24
CA MET A 88 -7.07 1.22 -1.75
C MET A 88 -8.45 0.57 -1.87
N VAL A 89 -9.31 0.70 -0.86
CA VAL A 89 -10.68 0.15 -0.91
C VAL A 89 -11.49 0.72 -2.08
N GLY A 90 -11.28 1.99 -2.43
CA GLY A 90 -11.94 2.66 -3.55
C GLY A 90 -11.53 2.15 -4.93
N LEU A 91 -10.39 1.48 -5.06
CA LEU A 91 -9.87 1.06 -6.37
C LEU A 91 -10.60 -0.18 -6.91
N PRO A 92 -11.01 -0.20 -8.19
CA PRO A 92 -11.59 -1.39 -8.81
C PRO A 92 -10.68 -2.63 -8.77
N GLN A 93 -9.36 -2.43 -8.74
CA GLN A 93 -8.34 -3.48 -8.84
C GLN A 93 -7.95 -4.09 -7.50
N THR A 94 -8.46 -3.56 -6.38
CA THR A 94 -8.25 -4.19 -5.07
C THR A 94 -9.17 -5.42 -4.95
N PRO A 95 -8.62 -6.60 -4.65
CA PRO A 95 -9.42 -7.81 -4.49
C PRO A 95 -10.54 -7.65 -3.46
N GLN A 96 -11.71 -8.24 -3.73
CA GLN A 96 -12.91 -8.00 -2.93
C GLN A 96 -12.79 -8.50 -1.48
N ASP A 97 -12.15 -9.64 -1.27
CA ASP A 97 -11.87 -10.17 0.06
C ASP A 97 -10.84 -9.31 0.81
N LEU A 98 -9.85 -8.74 0.10
CA LEU A 98 -8.93 -7.75 0.65
C LEU A 98 -9.67 -6.46 1.06
N LYS A 99 -10.59 -5.95 0.24
CA LYS A 99 -11.39 -4.76 0.58
C LYS A 99 -12.13 -4.91 1.90
N GLY A 100 -12.75 -6.07 2.13
CA GLY A 100 -13.46 -6.34 3.39
C GLY A 100 -12.53 -6.30 4.61
N LYS A 101 -11.31 -6.83 4.47
CA LYS A 101 -10.30 -6.84 5.54
C LYS A 101 -9.71 -5.46 5.79
N ILE A 102 -9.45 -4.69 4.74
CA ILE A 102 -8.95 -3.32 4.85
C ILE A 102 -9.99 -2.45 5.56
N LYS A 103 -11.27 -2.48 5.16
CA LYS A 103 -12.34 -1.73 5.83
C LYS A 103 -12.42 -2.02 7.33
N LYS A 104 -12.45 -3.30 7.71
CA LYS A 104 -12.43 -3.71 9.12
C LYS A 104 -11.19 -3.22 9.86
N THR A 105 -10.06 -3.15 9.16
CA THR A 105 -8.82 -2.64 9.74
C THR A 105 -8.91 -1.14 9.99
N VAL A 106 -9.37 -0.34 9.03
CA VAL A 106 -9.64 1.09 9.23
C VAL A 106 -10.58 1.32 10.40
N GLU A 107 -11.71 0.60 10.47
CA GLU A 107 -12.65 0.68 11.60
C GLU A 107 -11.97 0.42 12.97
N ASN A 108 -11.06 -0.55 13.04
CA ASN A 108 -10.30 -0.85 14.26
C ASN A 108 -9.24 0.21 14.60
N LEU A 109 -8.59 0.80 13.58
CA LEU A 109 -7.58 1.83 13.78
C LEU A 109 -8.26 3.14 14.24
N ASP A 110 -9.42 3.45 13.68
CA ASP A 110 -10.19 4.68 13.91
C ASP A 110 -11.02 4.67 15.19
N SER A 111 -11.17 3.51 15.84
CA SER A 111 -11.91 3.42 17.10
C SER A 111 -11.18 4.04 18.29
N SER A 112 -9.93 4.50 18.13
CA SER A 112 -9.09 5.06 19.20
C SER A 112 -8.21 6.20 18.69
N THR A 113 -7.99 7.21 19.53
CA THR A 113 -6.95 8.23 19.30
C THR A 113 -5.57 7.65 19.58
N TRP A 114 -4.57 8.00 18.77
CA TRP A 114 -3.20 7.53 18.97
C TRP A 114 -2.35 8.63 19.58
N GLU A 115 -1.92 8.45 20.82
CA GLU A 115 -1.17 9.48 21.55
C GLU A 115 0.26 9.06 21.83
N THR A 116 0.55 7.75 21.86
CA THR A 116 1.86 7.24 22.26
C THR A 116 2.51 6.33 21.22
N PRO A 117 3.85 6.11 21.30
CA PRO A 117 4.53 5.12 20.48
C PRO A 117 3.97 3.69 20.62
N GLU A 118 3.40 3.34 21.77
CA GLU A 118 2.73 2.06 21.97
C GLU A 118 1.46 1.92 21.12
N ASP A 119 0.78 3.02 20.81
CA ASP A 119 -0.40 2.99 19.94
C ASP A 119 -0.01 2.71 18.48
N LEU A 120 1.14 3.24 18.03
CA LEU A 120 1.73 2.86 16.74
C LEU A 120 1.97 1.34 16.67
N ALA A 121 2.57 0.76 17.71
CA ALA A 121 2.84 -0.68 17.77
C ALA A 121 1.56 -1.52 17.78
N LYS A 122 0.50 -1.07 18.48
CA LYS A 122 -0.82 -1.72 18.45
C LYS A 122 -1.45 -1.64 17.06
N GLY A 123 -1.43 -0.47 16.43
CA GLY A 123 -1.92 -0.27 15.08
C GLY A 123 -1.22 -1.15 14.05
N GLU A 124 0.11 -1.27 14.17
CA GLU A 124 0.92 -2.16 13.35
C GLU A 124 0.49 -3.62 13.53
N ALA A 125 0.27 -4.07 14.77
CA ALA A 125 -0.18 -5.42 15.05
C ALA A 125 -1.57 -5.70 14.47
N ILE A 126 -2.49 -4.74 14.55
CA ILE A 126 -3.83 -4.84 13.95
C ILE A 126 -3.72 -5.00 12.43
N TRP A 127 -2.95 -4.13 11.76
CA TRP A 127 -2.71 -4.19 10.33
C TRP A 127 -2.13 -5.53 9.89
N LYS A 128 -1.07 -5.99 10.56
CA LYS A 128 -0.40 -7.26 10.27
C LYS A 128 -1.36 -8.44 10.32
N ASN A 129 -2.11 -8.53 11.41
CA ASN A 129 -2.98 -9.66 11.67
C ASN A 129 -4.22 -9.68 10.77
N ASN A 130 -4.76 -8.52 10.42
CA ASN A 130 -5.98 -8.45 9.62
C ASN A 130 -5.74 -8.56 8.11
N VAL A 131 -4.61 -8.04 7.62
CA VAL A 131 -4.39 -7.84 6.18
C VAL A 131 -3.05 -8.40 5.70
N GLN A 132 -1.93 -7.89 6.24
CA GLN A 132 -0.62 -8.16 5.63
C GLN A 132 -0.18 -9.62 5.70
N ASN A 133 -0.36 -10.30 6.85
CA ASN A 133 0.06 -11.69 7.00
C ASN A 133 -0.60 -12.61 5.98
N GLU A 134 -1.87 -12.35 5.67
CA GLU A 134 -2.60 -13.13 4.67
C GLU A 134 -2.11 -12.86 3.25
N VAL A 135 -1.88 -11.59 2.89
CA VAL A 135 -1.29 -11.27 1.58
C VAL A 135 0.07 -11.94 1.45
N ILE A 136 0.95 -11.84 2.46
CA ILE A 136 2.26 -12.53 2.48
C ILE A 136 2.10 -14.04 2.26
N LEU A 137 1.18 -14.68 2.97
CA LEU A 137 0.93 -16.13 2.83
C LEU A 137 0.48 -16.52 1.42
N ARG A 138 -0.31 -15.67 0.76
CA ARG A 138 -0.84 -15.93 -0.59
C ARG A 138 0.17 -15.66 -1.69
N ILE A 139 1.02 -14.63 -1.55
CA ILE A 139 2.04 -14.28 -2.57
C ILE A 139 3.39 -14.97 -2.37
N SER A 140 3.73 -15.37 -1.13
CA SER A 140 4.99 -16.02 -0.79
C SER A 140 4.74 -17.40 -0.17
N PRO A 141 5.06 -18.51 -0.86
CA PRO A 141 4.98 -19.85 -0.28
C PRO A 141 6.20 -20.08 0.63
N GLY A 142 6.23 -19.41 1.77
CA GLY A 142 7.17 -19.67 2.85
C GLY A 142 6.85 -21.01 3.52
N LYS A 143 7.48 -22.10 3.04
CA LYS A 143 7.56 -23.43 3.68
C LYS A 143 6.24 -23.97 4.28
N LYS A 144 5.27 -24.27 3.44
CA LYS A 144 4.41 -25.47 3.52
C LYS A 144 3.46 -25.45 2.33
N ARG A 145 4.00 -25.92 1.21
CA ARG A 145 3.33 -26.04 -0.10
C ARG A 145 2.15 -27.02 -0.09
N GLU A 146 1.94 -27.70 1.03
CA GLU A 146 1.02 -28.84 1.21
C GLU A 146 -0.32 -28.43 1.84
N GLU A 147 -0.48 -27.19 2.31
CA GLU A 147 -1.69 -26.72 3.02
C GLU A 147 -2.57 -25.74 2.21
N LEU A 148 -2.13 -25.31 1.01
CA LEU A 148 -2.92 -24.44 0.15
C LEU A 148 -3.65 -25.27 -0.93
N PRO A 149 -4.98 -25.18 -1.04
CA PRO A 149 -5.72 -25.90 -2.07
C PRO A 149 -5.39 -25.32 -3.46
N LEU A 150 -5.38 -26.18 -4.49
CA LEU A 150 -5.50 -25.87 -5.94
C LEU A 150 -6.34 -24.58 -6.20
N PRO A 151 -6.16 -23.74 -7.26
CA PRO A 151 -5.14 -23.58 -8.32
C PRO A 151 -4.11 -22.47 -7.95
N ILE A 152 -3.38 -21.87 -8.92
CA ILE A 152 -2.54 -20.68 -8.66
C ILE A 152 -3.44 -19.61 -8.02
N ASP A 153 -3.10 -19.20 -6.80
CA ASP A 153 -3.80 -18.11 -6.10
C ASP A 153 -3.75 -16.84 -6.98
N PRO A 154 -4.90 -16.20 -7.29
CA PRO A 154 -4.93 -14.98 -8.10
C PRO A 154 -3.97 -13.88 -7.61
N TYR A 155 -3.75 -13.80 -6.28
CA TYR A 155 -2.81 -12.83 -5.73
C TYR A 155 -1.38 -13.12 -6.16
N ARG A 156 -1.03 -14.40 -6.25
CA ARG A 156 0.29 -14.82 -6.68
C ARG A 156 0.51 -14.52 -8.15
N GLU A 157 -0.48 -14.75 -9.00
CA GLU A 157 -0.39 -14.41 -10.42
C GLU A 157 -0.21 -12.90 -10.62
N ALA A 158 -1.05 -12.08 -9.97
CA ALA A 158 -0.94 -10.63 -9.99
C ALA A 158 0.41 -10.13 -9.44
N TRP A 159 0.86 -10.72 -8.32
CA TRP A 159 2.17 -10.45 -7.73
C TRP A 159 3.32 -10.75 -8.68
N GLU A 160 3.36 -11.95 -9.27
CA GLU A 160 4.42 -12.37 -10.17
C GLU A 160 4.47 -11.48 -11.42
N GLU A 161 3.32 -11.06 -11.93
CA GLU A 161 3.24 -10.18 -13.09
C GLU A 161 3.75 -8.77 -12.77
N TYR A 162 3.30 -8.19 -11.65
CA TYR A 162 3.81 -6.90 -11.19
C TYR A 162 5.31 -6.95 -10.85
N TRP A 163 5.78 -8.04 -10.26
CA TRP A 163 7.20 -8.23 -9.95
C TRP A 163 8.07 -8.29 -11.21
N LYS A 164 7.59 -8.93 -12.30
CA LYS A 164 8.27 -8.88 -13.60
C LYS A 164 8.31 -7.45 -14.16
N PHE A 165 7.22 -6.71 -14.05
CA PHE A 165 7.15 -5.32 -14.49
C PHE A 165 8.16 -4.41 -13.75
N GLU A 166 8.25 -4.51 -12.42
CA GLU A 166 9.16 -3.71 -11.58
C GLU A 166 10.63 -4.19 -11.63
N HIS A 167 10.87 -5.51 -11.65
CA HIS A 167 12.21 -6.09 -11.46
C HIS A 167 12.73 -6.93 -12.63
N GLY A 168 11.85 -7.49 -13.46
CA GLY A 168 12.22 -8.27 -14.66
C GLY A 168 13.01 -7.44 -15.67
N ARG A 169 12.85 -6.11 -15.67
CA ARG A 169 13.62 -5.17 -16.50
C ARG A 169 15.06 -4.89 -16.03
N ARG A 170 15.56 -5.52 -14.95
CA ARG A 170 16.98 -5.41 -14.55
C ARG A 170 17.93 -6.21 -15.44
N ARG A 171 17.46 -6.96 -16.44
CA ARG A 171 18.30 -7.71 -17.39
C ARG A 171 18.02 -7.38 -18.84
N GLU A 172 18.25 -6.12 -19.22
CA GLU A 172 18.78 -5.72 -20.52
C GLU A 172 19.18 -4.24 -20.41
N GLY A 173 20.42 -3.96 -19.99
CA GLY A 173 20.99 -2.59 -20.01
C GLY A 173 21.05 -1.80 -18.69
N GLY A 174 20.69 -2.38 -17.55
CA GLY A 174 21.19 -1.96 -16.23
C GLY A 174 21.05 -0.47 -15.85
N ARG A 175 19.90 0.17 -16.13
CA ARG A 175 19.54 1.44 -15.46
C ARG A 175 18.15 1.33 -14.82
N PRO A 176 17.99 1.74 -13.56
CA PRO A 176 16.68 2.00 -12.98
C PRO A 176 15.96 3.09 -13.79
N TRP A 177 14.62 3.05 -13.82
CA TRP A 177 13.78 4.11 -14.38
C TRP A 177 13.94 5.47 -13.66
N LEU A 178 14.62 5.47 -12.50
CA LEU A 178 14.94 6.67 -11.75
C LEU A 178 16.39 7.10 -12.02
N LYS A 179 16.55 8.17 -12.82
CA LYS A 179 17.52 9.20 -12.43
C LYS A 179 16.76 10.17 -11.52
N PRO A 180 17.23 10.44 -10.28
CA PRO A 180 16.79 11.63 -9.57
C PRO A 180 17.15 12.83 -10.44
N THR A 181 16.15 13.57 -10.89
CA THR A 181 16.39 14.94 -11.37
C THR A 181 16.93 15.74 -10.19
N ARG A 182 18.20 16.13 -10.30
CA ARG A 182 18.81 17.17 -9.46
C ARG A 182 18.29 18.54 -9.88
#